data_AF-A0A9D6U5I5-F1
#
_entry.id   AF-A0A9D6U5I5-F1
#
_cell.length_a   1.000
_cell.length_b   1.000
_cell.length_c   1.000
_cell.angle_alpha   90.00
_cell.angle_beta   90.00
_cell.angle_gamma   90.00
#
_symmetry.space_group_name_H-M   'P 1'
#
loop_
_entity.id
_entity.type
_entity.pdbx_description
1 polymer ?
#
loop_
_entity_poly.entity_id
_entity_poly.type
_entity_poly.pdbx_seq_one_letter_code
_entity_poly.pdbx_strand_id
1 'polypeptide(L)'
;MPNCLKKRRLLNEKELSPELCREYGEKFLALGWWEDALEFFRKGDDQEGLAKIKAHCLESGDAYLLGRMKDGDPDLWRRVAGKALELGKINFARRALEMAGDKEKAAALSLEPAGEPTLH
;
A
#
# COMPACT_ATOMS: atom_id res chain seq x y z
N MET A 1 -22.76 9.60 -7.52
CA MET A 1 -22.45 8.16 -7.35
C MET A 1 -21.99 7.61 -8.70
N PRO A 2 -20.74 7.11 -8.84
CA PRO A 2 -20.25 6.59 -10.12
C PRO A 2 -21.03 5.31 -10.42
N ASN A 3 -21.85 5.36 -11.46
CA ASN A 3 -22.80 4.32 -11.82
C ASN A 3 -22.04 3.05 -12.21
N CYS A 4 -22.13 1.99 -11.41
CA CYS A 4 -21.51 0.67 -11.62
C CYS A 4 -21.78 0.08 -13.02
N LEU A 5 -22.85 0.54 -13.69
CA LEU A 5 -23.20 0.19 -15.06
C LEU A 5 -22.21 0.75 -16.11
N LYS A 6 -21.62 1.94 -15.91
CA LYS A 6 -20.53 2.45 -16.77
C LYS A 6 -19.26 1.62 -16.57
N LYS A 7 -18.96 1.25 -15.32
CA LYS A 7 -17.79 0.42 -14.94
C LYS A 7 -17.80 -0.92 -15.70
N ARG A 8 -18.96 -1.59 -15.80
CA ARG A 8 -19.09 -2.89 -16.49
C ARG A 8 -18.99 -2.81 -18.02
N ARG A 9 -19.38 -1.68 -18.63
CA ARG A 9 -19.23 -1.43 -20.08
C ARG A 9 -17.78 -1.13 -20.45
N LEU A 10 -17.11 -0.33 -19.62
CA LEU A 10 -15.70 0.06 -19.76
C LEU A 10 -14.69 -1.08 -19.54
N LEU A 11 -15.02 -2.03 -18.66
CA LEU A 11 -14.21 -3.24 -18.46
C LEU A 11 -14.33 -4.24 -19.62
N ASN A 12 -15.37 -4.13 -20.47
CA ASN A 12 -15.59 -4.99 -21.63
C ASN A 12 -15.00 -4.44 -22.94
N GLU A 13 -14.72 -3.13 -23.01
CA GLU A 13 -13.96 -2.56 -24.11
C GLU A 13 -12.47 -2.91 -23.91
N LYS A 14 -11.94 -3.65 -24.88
CA LYS A 14 -10.60 -4.26 -24.90
C LYS A 14 -9.46 -3.23 -24.91
N GLU A 15 -9.79 -1.94 -25.01
CA GLU A 15 -8.88 -0.81 -25.15
C GLU A 15 -9.25 0.26 -24.10
N LEU A 16 -8.99 -0.05 -22.82
CA LEU A 16 -8.95 1.00 -21.81
C LEU A 16 -7.71 1.85 -22.10
N SER A 17 -7.90 3.04 -22.68
CA SER A 17 -6.82 3.99 -22.90
C SER A 17 -6.10 4.29 -21.57
N PRO A 18 -4.77 4.42 -21.56
CA PRO A 18 -3.98 4.68 -20.35
C PRO A 18 -4.49 5.92 -19.59
N GLU A 19 -4.96 6.93 -20.32
CA GLU A 19 -5.58 8.14 -19.78
C GLU A 19 -6.80 7.84 -18.88
N LEU A 20 -7.62 6.87 -19.29
CA LEU A 20 -8.81 6.48 -18.55
C LEU A 20 -8.45 5.66 -17.31
N CYS A 21 -7.47 4.75 -17.44
CA CYS A 21 -6.92 4.03 -16.29
C CYS A 21 -6.39 4.99 -15.22
N ARG A 22 -5.69 6.05 -15.62
CA ARG A 22 -5.24 7.11 -14.72
C ARG A 22 -6.41 7.82 -14.05
N GLU A 23 -7.41 8.26 -14.81
CA GLU A 23 -8.57 8.99 -14.27
C GLU A 23 -9.37 8.14 -13.26
N TYR A 24 -9.53 6.85 -13.53
CA TYR A 24 -10.15 5.91 -12.60
C TYR A 24 -9.28 5.66 -11.38
N GLY A 25 -7.98 5.44 -11.55
CA GLY A 25 -7.03 5.30 -10.45
C GLY A 25 -7.10 6.49 -9.49
N GLU A 26 -7.11 7.73 -10.00
CA GLU A 26 -7.23 8.93 -9.15
C GLU A 26 -8.58 9.01 -8.42
N LYS A 27 -9.68 8.61 -9.06
CA LYS A 27 -10.99 8.51 -8.38
C LYS A 27 -10.97 7.48 -7.25
N PHE A 28 -10.32 6.34 -7.45
CA PHE A 28 -10.18 5.33 -6.40
C PHE A 28 -9.26 5.80 -5.28
N LEU A 29 -8.17 6.51 -5.58
CA LEU A 29 -7.34 7.18 -4.58
C LEU A 29 -8.16 8.14 -3.71
N ALA A 30 -8.97 9.00 -4.34
CA ALA A 30 -9.82 9.96 -3.63
C ALA A 30 -10.88 9.29 -2.73
N LEU A 31 -11.27 8.06 -3.05
CA LEU A 31 -12.18 7.24 -2.24
C LEU A 31 -11.46 6.41 -1.16
N GLY A 32 -10.13 6.47 -1.10
CA GLY A 32 -9.31 5.65 -0.21
C GLY A 32 -9.20 4.18 -0.63
N TRP A 33 -9.55 3.86 -1.88
CA TRP A 33 -9.49 2.51 -2.44
C TRP A 33 -8.15 2.29 -3.14
N TRP A 34 -7.08 2.24 -2.35
CA TRP A 34 -5.72 2.16 -2.85
C TRP A 34 -5.41 0.87 -3.61
N GLU A 35 -6.00 -0.26 -3.20
CA GLU A 35 -5.84 -1.55 -3.88
C GLU A 35 -6.45 -1.53 -5.30
N ASP A 36 -7.69 -1.04 -5.44
CA ASP A 36 -8.31 -0.86 -6.76
C ASP A 36 -7.51 0.13 -7.60
N ALA A 37 -7.11 1.28 -7.01
CA ALA A 37 -6.34 2.30 -7.71
C ALA A 37 -5.04 1.74 -8.29
N LEU A 38 -4.33 0.90 -7.52
CA LEU A 38 -3.10 0.23 -7.95
C LEU A 38 -3.32 -0.61 -9.22
N GLU A 39 -4.37 -1.42 -9.25
CA GLU A 39 -4.67 -2.28 -10.40
C GLU A 39 -4.94 -1.46 -11.66
N PHE A 40 -5.63 -0.31 -11.52
CA PHE A 40 -5.86 0.62 -12.63
C PHE A 40 -4.56 1.28 -13.11
N PHE A 41 -3.72 1.80 -12.21
CA PHE A 41 -2.45 2.41 -12.60
C PHE A 41 -1.51 1.39 -13.24
N ARG A 42 -1.44 0.16 -12.72
CA ARG A 42 -0.61 -0.90 -13.32
C ARG A 42 -1.11 -1.30 -14.70
N LYS A 43 -2.43 -1.29 -14.93
CA LYS A 43 -3.02 -1.58 -16.24
C LYS A 43 -2.82 -0.44 -17.24
N GLY A 44 -2.75 0.80 -16.76
CA GLY A 44 -2.49 2.00 -17.56
C GLY A 44 -1.01 2.37 -17.72
N ASP A 45 -0.09 1.60 -17.13
CA ASP A 45 1.35 1.92 -17.01
C ASP A 45 1.61 3.34 -16.44
N ASP A 46 0.74 3.81 -15.55
CA ASP A 46 0.82 5.17 -15.01
C ASP A 46 1.82 5.23 -13.85
N GLN A 47 3.04 5.65 -14.17
CA GLN A 47 4.13 5.74 -13.19
C GLN A 47 3.86 6.77 -12.09
N GLU A 48 3.13 7.85 -12.39
CA GLU A 48 2.78 8.88 -11.40
C GLU A 48 1.83 8.35 -10.33
N GLY A 49 0.80 7.60 -10.72
CA GLY A 49 -0.14 6.95 -9.82
C GLY A 49 0.54 5.90 -8.95
N LEU A 50 1.43 5.10 -9.52
CA LEU A 50 2.26 4.15 -8.76
C LEU A 50 3.16 4.88 -7.75
N ALA A 51 3.76 6.01 -8.12
CA ALA A 51 4.56 6.82 -7.21
C ALA A 51 3.73 7.40 -6.06
N LYS A 52 2.50 7.87 -6.32
CA LYS A 52 1.57 8.33 -5.27
C LYS A 52 1.22 7.22 -4.29
N ILE A 53 0.93 6.00 -4.78
CA ILE A 53 0.65 4.85 -3.91
C ILE A 53 1.88 4.49 -3.07
N LYS A 54 3.07 4.51 -3.67
CA LYS A 54 4.34 4.27 -2.97
C LYS A 54 4.60 5.29 -1.87
N ALA A 55 4.38 6.58 -2.14
CA ALA A 55 4.46 7.64 -1.13
C ALA A 55 3.44 7.40 0.00
N HIS A 56 2.20 7.06 -0.33
CA HIS A 56 1.18 6.76 0.67
C HIS A 56 1.55 5.56 1.55
N CYS A 57 2.09 4.47 1.00
CA CYS A 57 2.58 3.34 1.78
C CYS A 57 3.67 3.77 2.78
N LEU A 58 4.57 4.66 2.34
CA LEU A 58 5.64 5.21 3.17
C LEU A 58 5.13 6.12 4.27
N GLU A 59 4.10 6.93 4.01
CA GLU A 59 3.53 7.85 5.01
C GLU A 59 2.61 7.15 6.01
N SER A 60 1.85 6.16 5.54
CA SER A 60 0.86 5.44 6.35
C SER A 60 1.41 4.18 7.02
N GLY A 61 2.62 3.75 6.63
CA GLY A 61 3.21 2.49 7.07
C GLY A 61 2.44 1.26 6.55
N ASP A 62 1.83 1.36 5.37
CA ASP A 62 0.98 0.28 4.84
C ASP A 62 1.80 -0.80 4.13
N ALA A 63 2.25 -1.77 4.92
CA ALA A 63 3.00 -2.93 4.46
C ALA A 63 2.18 -3.86 3.54
N TYR A 64 0.85 -3.88 3.67
CA TYR A 64 0.02 -4.76 2.87
C TYR A 64 -0.11 -4.25 1.43
N LEU A 65 -0.39 -2.96 1.30
CA LEU A 65 -0.46 -2.29 0.01
C LEU A 65 0.89 -2.29 -0.72
N LEU A 66 2.00 -2.10 0.02
CA LEU A 66 3.35 -2.23 -0.57
C LEU A 66 3.60 -3.64 -1.12
N GLY A 67 3.17 -4.67 -0.39
CA GLY A 67 3.28 -6.07 -0.84
C GLY A 67 2.50 -6.37 -2.11
N ARG A 68 1.34 -5.72 -2.30
CA ARG A 68 0.53 -5.82 -3.52
C ARG A 68 1.24 -5.23 -4.74
N MET A 69 2.03 -4.18 -4.56
CA MET A 69 2.86 -3.62 -5.63
C MET A 69 3.99 -4.56 -6.08
N LYS A 70 4.25 -5.63 -5.31
CA LYS A 70 5.40 -6.53 -5.48
C LYS A 70 6.71 -5.74 -5.54
N ASP A 71 6.77 -4.62 -4.83
CA ASP A 71 8.00 -3.82 -4.71
C ASP A 71 8.97 -4.66 -3.86
N GLY A 72 10.02 -5.16 -4.51
CA GLY A 72 11.00 -6.04 -3.89
C GLY A 72 12.10 -5.29 -3.18
N ASP A 73 12.00 -3.96 -3.06
CA ASP A 73 13.07 -3.14 -2.52
C ASP A 73 13.11 -3.21 -0.99
N PRO A 74 14.13 -3.86 -0.40
CA PRO A 74 14.20 -4.05 1.05
C PRO A 74 14.34 -2.74 1.82
N ASP A 75 14.90 -1.69 1.20
CA ASP A 75 15.04 -0.37 1.84
C ASP A 75 13.68 0.30 2.00
N LEU A 76 12.83 0.18 0.98
CA LEU A 76 11.45 0.65 1.03
C LEU A 76 10.64 -0.06 2.12
N TRP A 77 10.77 -1.38 2.23
CA TRP A 77 10.14 -2.16 3.28
C TRP A 77 10.59 -1.71 4.68
N ARG A 78 11.89 -1.44 4.88
CA ARG A 78 12.41 -0.90 6.15
C ARG A 78 11.82 0.45 6.49
N ARG A 79 11.68 1.35 5.51
CA ARG A 79 11.05 2.66 5.71
C ARG A 79 9.59 2.54 6.09
N VAL A 80 8.83 1.71 5.38
CA VAL A 80 7.42 1.42 5.72
C VAL A 80 7.32 0.81 7.11
N ALA A 81 8.23 -0.09 7.48
CA ALA A 81 8.26 -0.67 8.82
C ALA A 81 8.50 0.37 9.89
N GLY A 82 9.48 1.26 9.69
CA GLY A 82 9.77 2.36 10.61
C GLY A 82 8.54 3.25 10.80
N LYS A 83 7.88 3.65 9.71
CA LYS A 83 6.67 4.46 9.81
C LYS A 83 5.51 3.73 10.50
N ALA A 84 5.32 2.46 10.20
CA ALA A 84 4.32 1.64 10.86
C ALA A 84 4.58 1.55 12.37
N LEU A 85 5.84 1.45 12.82
CA LEU A 85 6.18 1.50 14.24
C LEU A 85 5.86 2.85 14.87
N GLU A 86 6.22 3.95 14.21
CA GLU A 86 5.89 5.31 14.70
C GLU A 86 4.38 5.49 14.87
N LEU A 87 3.58 4.88 13.99
CA LEU A 87 2.12 4.91 14.05
C LEU A 87 1.52 3.86 15.00
N GLY A 88 2.34 3.08 15.72
CA GLY A 88 1.90 2.00 16.62
C GLY A 88 1.33 0.76 15.91
N LYS A 89 1.50 0.66 14.58
CA LYS A 89 1.02 -0.44 13.74
C LYS A 89 2.02 -1.61 13.73
N ILE A 90 2.22 -2.24 14.88
CA ILE A 90 3.24 -3.30 15.08
C ILE A 90 3.08 -4.46 14.07
N ASN A 91 1.84 -4.88 13.78
CA ASN A 91 1.58 -5.94 12.80
C ASN A 91 2.08 -5.61 11.38
N PHE A 92 1.89 -4.36 10.95
CA PHE A 92 2.35 -3.89 9.64
C PHE A 92 3.88 -3.74 9.63
N ALA A 93 4.45 -3.20 10.70
CA ALA A 93 5.89 -3.07 10.85
C ALA A 93 6.60 -4.42 10.79
N ARG A 94 6.08 -5.41 11.52
CA ARG A 94 6.61 -6.78 11.49
C ARG A 94 6.58 -7.34 10.08
N ARG A 95 5.41 -7.30 9.42
CA ARG A 95 5.24 -7.81 8.05
C ARG A 95 6.24 -7.16 7.11
N ALA A 96 6.44 -5.85 7.23
CA ALA A 96 7.38 -5.13 6.40
C ALA A 96 8.85 -5.54 6.66
N LEU A 97 9.24 -5.75 7.91
CA LEU A 97 10.58 -6.27 8.25
C LEU A 97 10.80 -7.70 7.76
N GLU A 98 9.78 -8.56 7.84
CA GLU A 98 9.85 -9.92 7.28
C GLU A 98 10.11 -9.89 5.77
N MET A 99 9.41 -8.99 5.05
CA MET A 99 9.58 -8.79 3.61
C MET A 99 10.94 -8.16 3.27
N ALA A 100 11.46 -7.28 4.12
CA ALA A 100 12.81 -6.72 3.99
C ALA A 100 13.93 -7.75 4.26
N GLY A 101 13.60 -8.92 4.84
CA GLY A 101 14.57 -9.92 5.28
C GLY A 101 15.11 -9.69 6.70
N ASP A 102 14.67 -8.65 7.39
CA ASP A 102 15.03 -8.32 8.78
C ASP A 102 14.21 -9.18 9.78
N LYS A 103 14.32 -10.51 9.67
CA LYS A 103 13.57 -11.48 10.49
C LYS A 103 13.83 -11.31 11.99
N GLU A 104 15.04 -10.91 12.38
CA GLU A 104 15.40 -10.66 13.79
C GLU A 104 14.61 -9.50 14.38
N LYS A 105 14.49 -8.39 13.65
CA LYS A 105 13.67 -7.24 14.07
C LYS A 105 12.19 -7.57 14.05
N ALA A 106 11.72 -8.32 13.05
CA ALA A 106 10.34 -8.79 12.99
C ALA A 106 9.98 -9.69 14.19
N ALA A 107 10.90 -10.58 14.60
CA ALA A 107 10.74 -11.43 15.76
C ALA A 107 10.74 -10.62 17.07
N ALA A 108 11.64 -9.64 17.21
CA ALA A 108 11.68 -8.75 18.37
C ALA A 108 10.35 -8.01 18.56
N LEU A 109 9.74 -7.51 17.49
CA LEU A 109 8.41 -6.88 17.53
C LEU A 109 7.26 -7.83 17.88
N SER A 110 7.45 -9.14 17.76
CA SER A 110 6.46 -10.14 18.17
C SER A 110 6.59 -10.54 19.63
N LEU A 111 7.74 -10.26 20.25
CA LEU A 111 8.08 -10.64 21.62
C LEU A 111 7.81 -9.51 22.62
N GLU A 112 7.61 -8.28 22.16
CA GLU A 112 7.13 -7.19 23.02
C GLU A 112 5.59 -7.20 23.03
N PRO A 113 4.93 -7.76 24.06
CA PRO A 113 3.53 -7.47 24.27
C PRO A 113 3.41 -5.98 24.55
N ALA A 114 2.50 -5.30 23.85
CA ALA A 114 2.03 -3.99 24.27
C ALA A 114 1.58 -4.08 25.74
N GLY A 115 2.35 -3.49 26.65
CA GLY A 115 2.11 -3.58 28.09
C GLY A 115 3.21 -2.91 28.92
N GLU A 116 3.21 -1.57 28.89
CA GLU A 116 3.60 -0.61 29.94
C GLU A 116 4.82 -0.84 30.86
N PRO A 117 5.59 0.23 31.10
CA PRO A 117 6.00 0.57 32.45
C PRO A 117 5.40 1.92 32.84
N THR A 118 4.10 1.96 33.16
CA THR A 118 3.55 3.05 33.96
C THR A 118 3.95 2.77 35.41
N LEU A 119 5.19 3.14 35.75
CA LEU A 119 5.69 3.21 37.12
C LEU A 119 4.84 4.23 37.89
N HIS A 120 4.16 3.77 38.94
CA HIS A 120 3.44 4.61 39.89
C HIS A 120 3.89 4.31 41.31
#